data_AF-A0A3L7Y131-F1
#
_entry.id   AF-A0A3L7Y131-F1
#
_cell.length_a   1.000
_cell.length_b   1.000
_cell.length_c   1.000
_cell.angle_alpha   90.00
_cell.angle_beta   90.00
_cell.angle_gamma   90.00
#
_symmetry.space_group_name_H-M   'P 1'
#
loop_
_entity.id
_entity.type
_entity.pdbx_description
1 polymer ?
#
loop_
_entity_poly.entity_id
_entity_poly.type
_entity_poly.pdbx_seq_one_letter_code
_entity_poly.pdbx_strand_id
1 'polypeptide(L)'
;MSSSSSPAPLTTNKATLAAAISALPGGIPSVAQLFAYAAEAERRVQTLRLRAEERSVTAAGGSVTQTELLVDRPRARVTTIHGDSYDVWATDGSLIEQYSAASNTFTRRPHRAAPAGLDGEGLPSTVAVGATLGPLPLKGWATTLLRPGHFCSNVLSSAVLGAVHETTHLGRAALAVDAAAPRTIDRIGDHAAFRYEVTFDRQTGLLLAVNELHNDQLVRSTTVTALAIDAAIPASEFVIEIPGNARKIY
;
A
#
# COMPACT_ATOMS: atom_id res chain seq x y z
N MET A 1 -30.45 -35.45 -5.47
CA MET A 1 -29.01 -35.47 -5.11
C MET A 1 -28.42 -34.15 -5.61
N SER A 2 -28.28 -33.16 -4.73
CA SER A 2 -27.77 -31.84 -5.10
C SER A 2 -26.27 -31.79 -4.80
N SER A 3 -25.44 -31.72 -5.84
CA SER A 3 -24.00 -31.55 -5.72
C SER A 3 -23.68 -30.14 -5.19
N SER A 4 -23.25 -30.07 -3.95
CA SER A 4 -22.60 -28.87 -3.39
C SER A 4 -21.23 -28.73 -4.03
N SER A 5 -21.08 -27.81 -4.99
CA SER A 5 -19.75 -27.36 -5.42
C SER A 5 -19.23 -26.36 -4.40
N SER A 6 -18.43 -26.83 -3.45
CA SER A 6 -17.58 -25.94 -2.65
C SER A 6 -16.63 -25.20 -3.60
N PRO A 7 -16.47 -23.87 -3.49
CA PRO A 7 -15.44 -23.18 -4.26
C PRO A 7 -14.09 -23.72 -3.79
N ALA A 8 -13.30 -24.27 -4.70
CA ALA A 8 -11.94 -24.70 -4.41
C ALA A 8 -11.16 -23.50 -3.87
N PRO A 9 -10.29 -23.68 -2.86
CA PRO A 9 -9.40 -22.63 -2.42
C PRO A 9 -8.56 -22.20 -3.62
N LEU A 10 -8.50 -20.89 -3.88
CA LEU A 10 -7.56 -20.28 -4.82
C LEU A 10 -6.15 -20.57 -4.30
N THR A 11 -5.57 -21.70 -4.68
CA THR A 11 -4.15 -21.98 -4.54
C THR A 11 -3.42 -21.02 -5.46
N THR A 12 -3.07 -19.85 -4.94
CA THR A 12 -2.14 -18.94 -5.61
C THR A 12 -0.78 -19.64 -5.65
N ASN A 13 -0.45 -20.27 -6.76
CA ASN A 13 0.86 -20.87 -6.96
C ASN A 13 1.94 -19.78 -6.90
N LYS A 14 3.05 -20.08 -6.22
CA LYS A 14 4.21 -19.17 -6.06
C LYS A 14 4.72 -18.62 -7.41
N ALA A 15 4.54 -19.37 -8.50
CA ALA A 15 4.87 -18.97 -9.87
C ALA A 15 4.02 -17.80 -10.41
N THR A 16 2.77 -17.66 -9.98
CA THR A 16 1.84 -16.59 -10.41
C THR A 16 2.11 -15.25 -9.70
N LEU A 17 3.05 -15.24 -8.74
CA LEU A 17 3.40 -14.08 -7.92
C LEU A 17 4.73 -13.45 -8.31
N ALA A 18 5.47 -13.96 -9.30
CA ALA A 18 6.72 -13.35 -9.73
C ALA A 18 6.45 -11.98 -10.37
N ALA A 19 7.26 -10.98 -10.02
CA ALA A 19 7.26 -9.69 -10.71
C ALA A 19 7.78 -9.87 -12.15
N ALA A 20 7.08 -9.32 -13.13
CA ALA A 20 7.53 -9.34 -14.52
C ALA A 20 8.84 -8.56 -14.68
N ILE A 21 9.03 -7.48 -13.90
CA ILE A 21 10.30 -6.75 -13.84
C ILE A 21 11.03 -7.16 -12.56
N SER A 22 12.08 -7.97 -12.66
CA SER A 22 12.78 -8.47 -11.46
C SER A 22 13.75 -7.45 -10.83
N ALA A 23 14.29 -6.53 -11.62
CA ALA A 23 15.20 -5.47 -11.15
C ALA A 23 15.12 -4.22 -12.03
N LEU A 24 15.44 -3.06 -11.47
CA LEU A 24 15.65 -1.83 -12.23
C LEU A 24 16.95 -1.91 -13.05
N PRO A 25 17.05 -1.18 -14.18
CA PRO A 25 18.29 -1.07 -14.94
C PRO A 25 19.42 -0.48 -14.09
N GLY A 26 20.67 -0.74 -14.49
CA GLY A 26 21.82 -0.08 -13.91
C GLY A 26 21.78 1.43 -14.12
N GLY A 27 22.23 2.21 -13.12
CA GLY A 27 22.18 3.67 -13.15
C GLY A 27 20.82 4.27 -12.75
N ILE A 28 20.56 5.51 -13.16
CA ILE A 28 19.31 6.23 -12.85
C ILE A 28 18.23 5.83 -13.87
N PRO A 29 17.11 5.21 -13.45
CA PRO A 29 16.03 4.84 -14.37
C PRO A 29 15.22 6.08 -14.80
N SER A 30 14.50 5.96 -15.92
CA SER A 30 13.45 6.94 -16.23
C SER A 30 12.28 6.82 -15.27
N VAL A 31 11.46 7.88 -15.15
CA VAL A 31 10.27 7.86 -14.29
C VAL A 31 9.28 6.76 -14.72
N ALA A 32 9.13 6.54 -16.03
CA ALA A 32 8.29 5.46 -16.56
C ALA A 32 8.79 4.07 -16.14
N GLN A 33 10.11 3.83 -16.18
CA GLN A 33 10.71 2.58 -15.71
C GLN A 33 10.51 2.40 -14.20
N LEU A 34 10.70 3.47 -13.41
CA LEU A 34 10.48 3.44 -11.97
C LEU A 34 9.03 3.11 -11.63
N PHE A 35 8.05 3.74 -12.29
CA PHE A 35 6.63 3.50 -12.01
C PHE A 35 6.18 2.10 -12.44
N ALA A 36 6.64 1.61 -13.59
CA ALA A 36 6.39 0.24 -14.02
C ALA A 36 6.99 -0.78 -13.03
N TYR A 37 8.19 -0.50 -12.51
CA TYR A 37 8.81 -1.32 -11.48
C TYR A 37 8.01 -1.29 -10.16
N ALA A 38 7.67 -0.09 -9.67
CA ALA A 38 6.93 0.11 -8.42
C ALA A 38 5.52 -0.50 -8.46
N ALA A 39 4.87 -0.55 -9.62
CA ALA A 39 3.55 -1.18 -9.78
C ALA A 39 3.51 -2.65 -9.34
N GLU A 40 4.65 -3.33 -9.37
CA GLU A 40 4.79 -4.72 -8.95
C GLU A 40 5.55 -4.89 -7.62
N ALA A 41 5.78 -3.81 -6.86
CA ALA A 41 6.58 -3.84 -5.63
C ALA A 41 6.12 -4.93 -4.66
N GLU A 42 4.81 -5.07 -4.51
CA GLU A 42 4.17 -6.10 -3.70
C GLU A 42 4.66 -7.53 -4.00
N ARG A 43 4.88 -7.83 -5.28
CA ARG A 43 5.26 -9.17 -5.77
C ARG A 43 6.68 -9.54 -5.38
N ARG A 44 7.54 -8.56 -5.09
CA ARG A 44 8.97 -8.77 -4.78
C ARG A 44 9.26 -9.03 -3.30
N VAL A 45 8.27 -8.94 -2.43
CA VAL A 45 8.43 -9.04 -0.97
C VAL A 45 7.74 -10.29 -0.47
N GLN A 46 8.42 -11.27 0.12
CA GLN A 46 7.79 -12.49 0.67
C GLN A 46 7.11 -12.23 2.02
N THR A 47 7.85 -11.62 2.93
CA THR A 47 7.32 -11.12 4.21
C THR A 47 7.70 -9.66 4.41
N LEU A 48 6.87 -8.91 5.12
CA LEU A 48 7.08 -7.49 5.37
C LEU A 48 6.74 -7.14 6.80
N ARG A 49 7.64 -6.43 7.46
CA ARG A 49 7.34 -5.61 8.63
C ARG A 49 7.66 -4.17 8.29
N LEU A 50 6.65 -3.32 8.27
CA LEU A 50 6.77 -1.90 7.95
C LEU A 50 6.15 -1.08 9.07
N ARG A 51 6.83 -0.03 9.51
CA ARG A 51 6.27 1.04 10.31
C ARG A 51 6.37 2.33 9.54
N ALA A 52 5.32 3.12 9.54
CA ALA A 52 5.31 4.45 8.97
C ALA A 52 4.67 5.44 9.93
N GLU A 53 5.11 6.68 9.85
CA GLU A 53 4.52 7.81 10.54
C GLU A 53 3.99 8.79 9.52
N GLU A 54 2.72 9.13 9.66
CA GLU A 54 2.07 10.21 8.96
C GLU A 54 1.97 11.42 9.88
N ARG A 55 2.44 12.57 9.40
CA ARG A 55 2.19 13.89 10.00
C ARG A 55 1.37 14.71 9.03
N SER A 56 0.29 15.31 9.48
CA SER A 56 -0.50 16.24 8.67
C SER A 56 -0.85 17.49 9.44
N VAL A 57 -0.97 18.61 8.73
CA VAL A 57 -1.48 19.88 9.27
C VAL A 57 -2.85 20.11 8.67
N THR A 58 -3.86 20.19 9.53
CA THR A 58 -5.23 20.50 9.15
C THR A 58 -5.67 21.81 9.79
N ALA A 59 -6.84 22.33 9.41
CA ALA A 59 -7.44 23.48 10.08
C ALA A 59 -7.70 23.24 11.58
N ALA A 60 -7.82 21.97 12.00
CA ALA A 60 -7.97 21.58 13.41
C ALA A 60 -6.63 21.44 14.16
N GLY A 61 -5.50 21.70 13.50
CA GLY A 61 -4.16 21.53 14.04
C GLY A 61 -3.37 20.39 13.40
N GLY A 62 -2.18 20.14 13.96
CA GLY A 62 -1.31 19.04 13.56
C GLY A 62 -1.84 17.70 14.07
N SER A 63 -1.75 16.66 13.25
CA SER A 63 -2.06 15.28 13.64
C SER A 63 -0.90 14.36 13.28
N VAL A 64 -0.70 13.34 14.11
CA VAL A 64 0.27 12.27 13.87
C VAL A 64 -0.49 10.94 13.91
N THR A 65 -0.31 10.13 12.87
CA THR A 65 -0.86 8.78 12.76
C THR A 65 0.28 7.81 12.50
N GLN A 66 0.36 6.72 13.26
CA GLN A 66 1.34 5.66 12.99
C GLN A 66 0.65 4.48 12.32
N THR A 67 1.30 3.91 11.32
CA THR A 67 0.82 2.72 10.62
C THR A 67 1.85 1.61 10.79
N GLU A 68 1.43 0.47 11.32
CA GLU A 68 2.19 -0.77 11.31
C GLU A 68 1.57 -1.74 10.31
N LEU A 69 2.38 -2.30 9.42
CA LEU A 69 1.98 -3.27 8.40
C LEU A 69 2.83 -4.53 8.55
N LEU A 70 2.15 -5.66 8.75
CA LEU A 70 2.72 -6.99 8.70
C LEU A 70 2.16 -7.74 7.51
N VAL A 71 3.01 -8.44 6.76
CA VAL A 71 2.62 -9.32 5.67
C VAL A 71 3.43 -10.62 5.76
N ASP A 72 2.72 -11.75 5.81
CA ASP A 72 3.25 -13.09 5.59
C ASP A 72 2.15 -13.92 4.94
N ARG A 73 2.21 -14.04 3.62
CA ARG A 73 1.06 -14.49 2.82
C ARG A 73 0.51 -15.85 3.29
N PRO A 74 -0.82 -16.03 3.30
CA PRO A 74 -1.88 -15.07 2.92
C PRO A 74 -2.25 -14.07 4.03
N ARG A 75 -1.48 -14.01 5.11
CA ARG A 75 -1.78 -13.17 6.27
C ARG A 75 -1.30 -11.74 6.06
N ALA A 76 -2.12 -10.79 6.47
CA ALA A 76 -1.71 -9.41 6.62
C ALA A 76 -2.40 -8.80 7.85
N ARG A 77 -1.70 -7.90 8.53
CA ARG A 77 -2.22 -7.11 9.64
C ARG A 77 -1.80 -5.67 9.46
N VAL A 78 -2.76 -4.77 9.63
CA VAL A 78 -2.56 -3.32 9.64
C VAL A 78 -3.04 -2.80 10.97
N THR A 79 -2.17 -2.16 11.72
CA THR A 79 -2.52 -1.40 12.92
C THR A 79 -2.34 0.07 12.60
N THR A 80 -3.39 0.86 12.76
CA THR A 80 -3.34 2.32 12.60
C THR A 80 -3.56 2.96 13.97
N ILE A 81 -2.61 3.77 14.43
CA ILE A 81 -2.62 4.39 15.76
C ILE A 81 -2.88 5.89 15.59
N HIS A 82 -3.89 6.39 16.29
CA HIS A 82 -4.37 7.77 16.29
C HIS A 82 -4.29 8.33 17.71
N GLY A 83 -3.14 8.91 18.08
CA GLY A 83 -2.90 9.37 19.45
C GLY A 83 -3.12 8.25 20.47
N ASP A 84 -4.15 8.38 21.31
CA ASP A 84 -4.49 7.42 22.38
C ASP A 84 -5.44 6.29 21.93
N SER A 85 -5.81 6.23 20.65
CA SER A 85 -6.69 5.21 20.08
C SER A 85 -6.01 4.46 18.92
N TYR A 86 -6.54 3.29 18.56
CA TYR A 86 -6.05 2.53 17.41
C TYR A 86 -7.17 1.74 16.73
N ASP A 87 -6.95 1.44 15.46
CA ASP A 87 -7.75 0.49 14.68
C ASP A 87 -6.83 -0.64 14.22
N VAL A 88 -7.35 -1.88 14.25
CA VAL A 88 -6.63 -3.06 13.73
C VAL A 88 -7.47 -3.69 12.65
N TRP A 89 -6.84 -4.00 11.54
CA TRP A 89 -7.40 -4.78 10.45
C TRP A 89 -6.48 -5.99 10.21
N ALA A 90 -7.04 -7.17 10.04
CA ALA A 90 -6.26 -8.36 9.74
C ALA A 90 -7.01 -9.31 8.79
N THR A 91 -6.24 -10.10 8.05
CA THR A 91 -6.74 -11.16 7.18
C THR A 91 -5.84 -12.38 7.28
N ASP A 92 -6.43 -13.56 7.09
CA ASP A 92 -5.72 -14.82 6.85
C ASP A 92 -5.93 -15.34 5.41
N GLY A 93 -6.56 -14.53 4.56
CA GLY A 93 -6.94 -14.88 3.19
C GLY A 93 -8.34 -15.49 3.07
N SER A 94 -8.93 -15.96 4.16
CA SER A 94 -10.31 -16.49 4.21
C SER A 94 -11.29 -15.52 4.86
N LEU A 95 -10.83 -14.81 5.90
CA LEU A 95 -11.61 -13.90 6.72
C LEU A 95 -10.89 -12.56 6.84
N ILE A 96 -11.68 -11.52 7.00
CA ILE A 96 -11.22 -10.20 7.43
C ILE A 96 -11.81 -9.93 8.81
N GLU A 97 -10.94 -9.61 9.75
CA GLU A 97 -11.30 -9.10 11.07
C GLU A 97 -10.87 -7.65 11.19
N GLN A 98 -11.70 -6.84 11.84
CA GLN A 98 -11.39 -5.44 12.10
C GLN A 98 -11.91 -5.05 13.48
N TYR A 99 -11.08 -4.37 14.26
CA TYR A 99 -11.40 -3.81 15.57
C TYR A 99 -11.11 -2.31 15.56
N SER A 100 -11.97 -1.54 16.22
CA SER A 100 -11.78 -0.11 16.46
C SER A 100 -11.86 0.18 17.95
N ALA A 101 -10.77 0.70 18.53
CA ALA A 101 -10.70 1.04 19.94
C ALA A 101 -11.61 2.23 20.28
N ALA A 102 -11.69 3.24 19.40
CA ALA A 102 -12.49 4.44 19.61
C ALA A 102 -13.98 4.15 19.82
N SER A 103 -14.50 3.16 19.09
CA SER A 103 -15.91 2.75 19.19
C SER A 103 -16.12 1.48 20.02
N ASN A 104 -15.03 0.86 20.49
CA ASN A 104 -14.99 -0.47 21.08
C ASN A 104 -15.82 -1.50 20.32
N THR A 105 -15.64 -1.55 19.00
CA THR A 105 -16.42 -2.42 18.12
C THR A 105 -15.55 -3.28 17.23
N PHE A 106 -16.10 -4.42 16.82
CA PHE A 106 -15.42 -5.30 15.88
C PHE A 106 -16.36 -5.88 14.82
N THR A 107 -15.77 -6.28 13.70
CA THR A 107 -16.44 -6.97 12.61
C THR A 107 -15.61 -8.17 12.20
N ARG A 108 -16.29 -9.23 11.75
CA ARG A 108 -15.66 -10.41 11.15
C ARG A 108 -16.46 -10.80 9.92
N ARG A 109 -15.81 -10.80 8.75
CA ARG A 109 -16.49 -11.07 7.48
C ARG A 109 -15.67 -12.00 6.60
N PRO A 110 -16.30 -12.84 5.77
CA PRO A 110 -15.61 -13.59 4.73
C PRO A 110 -14.87 -12.66 3.76
N HIS A 111 -13.72 -13.12 3.28
CA HIS A 111 -13.09 -12.54 2.11
C HIS A 111 -13.97 -12.80 0.88
N ARG A 112 -14.21 -11.77 0.06
CA ARG A 112 -14.90 -11.96 -1.23
C ARG A 112 -13.85 -12.37 -2.26
N ALA A 113 -14.06 -13.52 -2.89
CA ALA A 113 -13.20 -13.99 -3.97
C ALA A 113 -13.09 -12.94 -5.08
N ALA A 114 -11.91 -12.86 -5.70
CA ALA A 114 -11.73 -12.05 -6.90
C ALA A 114 -12.69 -12.54 -8.00
N PRO A 115 -13.17 -11.65 -8.88
CA PRO A 115 -13.91 -12.08 -10.07
C PRO A 115 -13.09 -13.10 -10.87
N ALA A 116 -13.70 -14.24 -11.20
CA ALA A 116 -13.06 -15.28 -12.01
C ALA A 116 -13.12 -14.94 -13.50
N GLY A 117 -12.21 -15.51 -14.31
CA GLY A 117 -12.21 -15.37 -15.78
C GLY A 117 -11.45 -14.16 -16.33
N LEU A 118 -10.64 -13.49 -15.50
CA LEU A 118 -9.79 -12.34 -15.90
C LEU A 118 -8.42 -12.76 -16.46
N ASP A 119 -8.20 -14.05 -16.64
CA ASP A 119 -6.96 -14.72 -17.08
C ASP A 119 -7.17 -15.59 -18.34
N GLY A 120 -8.31 -15.44 -19.03
CA GLY A 120 -8.63 -16.22 -20.23
C GLY A 120 -7.67 -15.98 -21.40
N GLU A 121 -7.36 -17.06 -22.14
CA GLU A 121 -6.63 -16.97 -23.41
C GLU A 121 -7.36 -16.03 -24.38
N GLY A 122 -6.65 -15.03 -24.90
CA GLY A 122 -7.19 -14.03 -25.84
C GLY A 122 -7.57 -12.69 -25.21
N LEU A 123 -7.48 -12.54 -23.87
CA LEU A 123 -7.55 -11.22 -23.25
C LEU A 123 -6.29 -10.41 -23.59
N PRO A 124 -6.41 -9.09 -23.85
CA PRO A 124 -5.24 -8.23 -24.02
C PRO A 124 -4.30 -8.36 -22.81
N SER A 125 -2.99 -8.35 -23.02
CA SER A 125 -2.00 -8.44 -21.93
C SER A 125 -2.14 -7.35 -20.87
N THR A 126 -2.83 -6.25 -21.20
CA THR A 126 -3.22 -5.16 -20.29
C THR A 126 -4.39 -5.49 -19.37
N VAL A 127 -5.12 -6.59 -19.61
CA VAL A 127 -6.29 -7.04 -18.83
C VAL A 127 -5.93 -8.06 -17.76
N ALA A 128 -4.75 -8.68 -17.84
CA ALA A 128 -4.28 -9.61 -16.82
C ALA A 128 -4.14 -8.87 -15.48
N VAL A 129 -5.16 -9.00 -14.63
CA VAL A 129 -5.09 -8.59 -13.23
C VAL A 129 -4.15 -9.58 -12.56
N GLY A 130 -2.85 -9.29 -12.61
CA GLY A 130 -1.86 -10.16 -11.97
C GLY A 130 -2.28 -10.35 -10.52
N ALA A 131 -2.31 -11.60 -10.05
CA ALA A 131 -2.80 -11.96 -8.72
C ALA A 131 -2.20 -11.05 -7.65
N THR A 132 -3.02 -10.20 -7.02
CA THR A 132 -2.57 -9.39 -5.88
C THR A 132 -2.62 -10.24 -4.61
N LEU A 133 -1.90 -9.86 -3.55
CA LEU A 133 -1.66 -10.73 -2.40
C LEU A 133 -2.85 -10.93 -1.45
N GLY A 134 -4.06 -10.59 -1.89
CA GLY A 134 -5.26 -10.59 -1.09
C GLY A 134 -5.73 -9.17 -0.73
N PRO A 135 -6.77 -9.05 0.09
CA PRO A 135 -7.29 -7.74 0.48
C PRO A 135 -6.24 -7.02 1.32
N LEU A 136 -6.12 -5.71 1.13
CA LEU A 136 -5.61 -4.80 2.15
C LEU A 136 -6.77 -3.88 2.54
N PRO A 137 -6.73 -3.19 3.68
CA PRO A 137 -7.75 -2.19 3.98
C PRO A 137 -7.87 -1.20 2.82
N LEU A 138 -9.11 -0.96 2.40
CA LEU A 138 -9.42 -0.04 1.32
C LEU A 138 -8.97 1.36 1.74
N LYS A 139 -8.04 1.94 0.96
CA LYS A 139 -7.46 3.26 1.18
C LYS A 139 -6.62 3.35 2.48
N GLY A 140 -5.60 4.20 2.46
CA GLY A 140 -4.68 4.40 3.58
C GLY A 140 -3.24 4.05 3.23
N TRP A 141 -2.31 4.51 4.07
CA TRP A 141 -0.88 4.43 3.79
C TRP A 141 -0.34 3.01 3.73
N ALA A 142 -0.85 2.06 4.53
CA ALA A 142 -0.42 0.66 4.43
C ALA A 142 -0.56 0.12 2.99
N THR A 143 -1.69 0.40 2.34
CA THR A 143 -1.95 -0.02 0.97
C THR A 143 -1.08 0.74 -0.02
N THR A 144 -0.97 2.07 0.11
CA THR A 144 -0.15 2.88 -0.81
C THR A 144 1.33 2.55 -0.73
N LEU A 145 1.87 2.33 0.48
CA LEU A 145 3.28 2.05 0.71
C LEU A 145 3.71 0.70 0.11
N LEU A 146 2.83 -0.30 0.20
CA LEU A 146 3.05 -1.64 -0.32
C LEU A 146 2.66 -1.80 -1.80
N ARG A 147 1.62 -1.10 -2.26
CA ARG A 147 1.07 -1.18 -3.62
C ARG A 147 1.05 0.21 -4.28
N PRO A 148 2.22 0.77 -4.61
CA PRO A 148 2.30 2.15 -5.08
C PRO A 148 1.78 2.35 -6.50
N GLY A 149 1.55 1.27 -7.28
CA GLY A 149 1.09 1.36 -8.66
C GLY A 149 -0.14 2.25 -8.87
N HIS A 150 -1.14 2.17 -7.97
CA HIS A 150 -2.34 3.02 -8.07
C HIS A 150 -2.04 4.50 -7.78
N PHE A 151 -1.11 4.78 -6.87
CA PHE A 151 -0.65 6.14 -6.59
C PHE A 151 0.15 6.69 -7.77
N CYS A 152 1.04 5.89 -8.34
CA CYS A 152 1.79 6.24 -9.54
C CYS A 152 0.86 6.54 -10.73
N SER A 153 -0.16 5.71 -11.00
CA SER A 153 -1.03 5.83 -12.18
C SER A 153 -2.12 6.89 -12.07
N ASN A 154 -2.57 7.22 -10.85
CA ASN A 154 -3.73 8.12 -10.67
C ASN A 154 -3.34 9.48 -10.09
N VAL A 155 -2.22 9.55 -9.38
CA VAL A 155 -1.76 10.80 -8.76
C VAL A 155 -0.52 11.32 -9.46
N LEU A 156 0.51 10.49 -9.64
CA LEU A 156 1.80 10.99 -10.15
C LEU A 156 1.85 11.10 -11.67
N SER A 157 1.24 10.20 -12.44
CA SER A 157 1.37 10.18 -13.89
C SER A 157 0.68 11.35 -14.61
N SER A 158 -0.25 12.05 -13.95
CA SER A 158 -0.87 13.28 -14.45
C SER A 158 -0.10 14.55 -14.06
N ALA A 159 0.94 14.42 -13.24
CA ALA A 159 1.76 15.54 -12.79
C ALA A 159 2.86 15.89 -13.80
N VAL A 160 3.42 17.09 -13.67
CA VAL A 160 4.72 17.44 -14.27
C VAL A 160 5.81 16.82 -13.39
N LEU A 161 6.50 15.83 -13.93
CA LEU A 161 7.47 15.01 -13.19
C LEU A 161 8.89 15.54 -13.36
N GLY A 162 9.61 15.64 -12.25
CA GLY A 162 11.06 15.91 -12.22
C GLY A 162 11.88 14.67 -12.61
N ALA A 163 13.19 14.86 -12.70
CA ALA A 163 14.12 13.75 -12.93
C ALA A 163 14.19 12.83 -11.71
N VAL A 164 14.35 11.52 -11.96
CA VAL A 164 14.69 10.56 -10.90
C VAL A 164 16.10 10.87 -10.41
N HIS A 165 16.29 10.86 -9.10
CA HIS A 165 17.62 10.98 -8.50
C HIS A 165 17.82 9.96 -7.39
N GLU A 166 19.07 9.63 -7.13
CA GLU A 166 19.42 8.69 -6.06
C GLU A 166 19.44 9.39 -4.71
N THR A 167 19.01 8.66 -3.69
CA THR A 167 19.04 9.10 -2.30
C THR A 167 19.18 7.89 -1.39
N THR A 168 19.10 8.11 -0.08
CA THR A 168 19.04 7.04 0.91
C THR A 168 17.89 7.26 1.88
N HIS A 169 17.27 6.17 2.32
CA HIS A 169 16.23 6.20 3.34
C HIS A 169 16.37 4.99 4.25
N LEU A 170 16.41 5.20 5.58
CA LEU A 170 16.74 4.15 6.57
C LEU A 170 18.04 3.38 6.23
N GLY A 171 19.04 4.08 5.67
CA GLY A 171 20.32 3.48 5.23
C GLY A 171 20.21 2.59 3.98
N ARG A 172 19.05 2.55 3.32
CA ARG A 172 18.82 1.79 2.08
C ARG A 172 18.93 2.71 0.87
N ALA A 173 19.45 2.18 -0.24
CA ALA A 173 19.45 2.89 -1.52
C ALA A 173 18.01 3.16 -1.98
N ALA A 174 17.74 4.40 -2.35
CA ALA A 174 16.41 4.85 -2.71
C ALA A 174 16.44 5.75 -3.96
N LEU A 175 15.29 5.92 -4.57
CA LEU A 175 15.06 6.78 -5.74
C LEU A 175 13.98 7.78 -5.42
N ALA A 176 14.24 9.07 -5.65
CA ALA A 176 13.28 10.12 -5.40
C ALA A 176 12.84 10.80 -6.69
N VAL A 177 11.57 11.23 -6.71
CA VAL A 177 10.93 11.94 -7.81
C VAL A 177 10.06 13.05 -7.22
N ASP A 178 10.23 14.24 -7.78
CA ASP A 178 9.32 15.35 -7.54
C ASP A 178 8.21 15.34 -8.59
N ALA A 179 6.99 15.65 -8.15
CA ALA A 179 5.82 15.69 -9.01
C ALA A 179 5.03 16.97 -8.71
N ALA A 180 5.07 17.94 -9.62
CA ALA A 180 4.18 19.09 -9.56
C ALA A 180 2.82 18.67 -10.13
N ALA A 181 1.85 18.46 -9.24
CA ALA A 181 0.52 17.96 -9.58
C ALA A 181 -0.49 19.10 -9.52
N PRO A 182 -0.57 19.97 -10.55
CA PRO A 182 -1.63 20.94 -10.60
C PRO A 182 -2.95 20.19 -10.57
N ARG A 183 -3.79 20.44 -9.56
CA ARG A 183 -5.20 20.06 -9.67
C ARG A 183 -5.73 20.85 -10.86
N THR A 184 -5.88 20.18 -12.01
CA THR A 184 -6.52 20.79 -13.17
C THR A 184 -8.00 20.91 -12.84
N ILE A 185 -8.38 21.98 -12.15
CA ILE A 185 -9.72 22.53 -12.32
C ILE A 185 -9.59 23.55 -13.43
N ASP A 186 -10.40 23.44 -14.48
CA ASP A 186 -10.36 24.28 -15.69
C ASP A 186 -10.70 25.76 -15.39
N ARG A 187 -9.89 26.43 -14.57
CA ARG A 187 -10.00 27.84 -14.22
C ARG A 187 -8.67 28.52 -14.48
N ILE A 188 -8.68 29.46 -15.43
CA ILE A 188 -7.57 30.36 -15.72
C ILE A 188 -7.29 31.18 -14.45
N GLY A 189 -6.17 30.91 -13.78
CA GLY A 189 -5.76 31.57 -12.53
C GLY A 189 -5.58 30.65 -11.33
N ASP A 190 -5.94 29.37 -11.41
CA ASP A 190 -5.77 28.41 -10.32
C ASP A 190 -4.47 27.58 -10.50
N HIS A 191 -3.34 28.20 -10.18
CA HIS A 191 -2.04 27.55 -10.30
C HIS A 191 -1.86 26.44 -9.24
N ALA A 192 -1.66 25.21 -9.73
CA ALA A 192 -0.49 24.34 -9.48
C ALA A 192 0.16 24.23 -8.08
N ALA A 193 -0.53 24.55 -6.99
CA ALA A 193 0.11 24.67 -5.68
C ALA A 193 0.49 23.32 -5.05
N PHE A 194 -0.04 22.20 -5.54
CA PHE A 194 0.27 20.87 -5.01
C PHE A 194 1.53 20.29 -5.65
N ARG A 195 2.51 19.95 -4.80
CA ARG A 195 3.71 19.20 -5.17
C ARG A 195 3.81 17.95 -4.29
N TYR A 196 4.24 16.86 -4.88
CA TYR A 196 4.65 15.67 -4.15
C TYR A 196 6.15 15.47 -4.28
N GLU A 197 6.79 15.11 -3.17
CA GLU A 197 8.16 14.59 -3.15
C GLU A 197 8.05 13.14 -2.69
N VAL A 198 8.47 12.21 -3.54
CA VAL A 198 8.16 10.80 -3.40
C VAL A 198 9.43 9.99 -3.44
N THR A 199 9.63 9.12 -2.45
CA THR A 199 10.82 8.26 -2.33
C THR A 199 10.44 6.79 -2.43
N PHE A 200 11.13 6.06 -3.31
CA PHE A 200 10.96 4.63 -3.56
C PHE A 200 12.20 3.86 -3.09
N ASP A 201 12.01 2.67 -2.52
CA ASP A 201 13.10 1.72 -2.27
C ASP A 201 13.64 1.21 -3.60
N ARG A 202 14.95 1.38 -3.85
CA ARG A 202 15.56 1.00 -5.13
C ARG A 202 15.49 -0.51 -5.38
N GLN A 203 15.58 -1.31 -4.32
CA GLN A 203 15.62 -2.77 -4.43
C GLN A 203 14.24 -3.35 -4.75
N THR A 204 13.17 -2.84 -4.14
CA THR A 204 11.84 -3.46 -4.18
C THR A 204 10.81 -2.65 -4.97
N GLY A 205 10.98 -1.33 -5.03
CA GLY A 205 10.01 -0.39 -5.59
C GLY A 205 8.91 0.02 -4.61
N LEU A 206 9.00 -0.38 -3.33
CA LEU A 206 8.08 0.09 -2.28
C LEU A 206 8.18 1.61 -2.11
N LEU A 207 7.08 2.27 -1.72
CA LEU A 207 7.16 3.66 -1.29
C LEU A 207 7.71 3.74 0.14
N LEU A 208 8.69 4.61 0.32
CA LEU A 208 9.38 4.86 1.59
C LEU A 208 9.00 6.20 2.19
N ALA A 209 8.72 7.20 1.36
CA ALA A 209 8.23 8.50 1.83
C ALA A 209 7.35 9.16 0.77
N VAL A 210 6.35 9.91 1.24
CA VAL A 210 5.53 10.81 0.43
C VAL A 210 5.32 12.10 1.21
N ASN A 211 5.85 13.19 0.70
CA ASN A 211 5.57 14.53 1.18
C ASN A 211 4.62 15.21 0.21
N GLU A 212 3.53 15.76 0.72
CA GLU A 212 2.59 16.60 0.01
C GLU A 212 2.80 18.04 0.47
N LEU A 213 3.12 18.90 -0.48
CA LEU A 213 3.33 20.32 -0.27
C LEU A 213 2.20 21.09 -0.95
N HIS A 214 1.79 22.18 -0.31
CA HIS A 214 0.86 23.16 -0.84
C HIS A 214 1.48 24.55 -0.68
N ASN A 215 1.74 25.26 -1.78
CA ASN A 215 2.46 26.56 -1.77
C ASN A 215 3.80 26.48 -1.04
N ASP A 216 4.60 25.44 -1.34
CA ASP A 216 5.89 25.13 -0.70
C ASP A 216 5.84 24.84 0.81
N GLN A 217 4.64 24.78 1.40
CA GLN A 217 4.45 24.35 2.78
C GLN A 217 4.11 22.87 2.83
N LEU A 218 4.85 22.11 3.64
CA LEU A 218 4.55 20.72 3.90
C LEU A 218 3.23 20.60 4.65
N VAL A 219 2.19 20.09 3.99
CA VAL A 219 0.85 19.91 4.58
C VAL A 219 0.62 18.49 5.07
N ARG A 220 1.32 17.51 4.47
CA ARG A 220 1.25 16.11 4.86
C ARG A 220 2.57 15.42 4.53
N SER A 221 3.08 14.62 5.44
CA SER A 221 4.24 13.77 5.21
C SER A 221 3.91 12.38 5.72
N THR A 222 4.23 11.36 4.94
CA THR A 222 4.24 9.98 5.41
C THR A 222 5.58 9.38 5.13
N THR A 223 6.22 8.87 6.18
CA THR A 223 7.58 8.36 6.11
C THR A 223 7.65 7.00 6.78
N VAL A 224 8.24 6.01 6.10
CA VAL A 224 8.56 4.70 6.66
C VAL A 224 9.68 4.89 7.69
N THR A 225 9.43 4.51 8.94
CA THR A 225 10.36 4.66 10.06
C THR A 225 11.05 3.35 10.44
N ALA A 226 10.50 2.21 10.04
CA ALA A 226 11.16 0.90 10.14
C ALA A 226 10.72 0.00 8.99
N LEU A 227 11.64 -0.80 8.47
CA LEU A 227 11.40 -1.71 7.35
C LEU A 227 12.24 -2.98 7.52
N ALA A 228 11.58 -4.13 7.55
CA ALA A 228 12.21 -5.44 7.42
C ALA A 228 11.50 -6.24 6.33
N ILE A 229 12.26 -6.69 5.34
CA ILE A 229 11.80 -7.44 4.19
C ILE A 229 12.33 -8.87 4.32
N ASP A 230 11.49 -9.85 4.02
CA ASP A 230 11.82 -11.29 4.01
C ASP A 230 12.32 -11.82 5.37
N ALA A 231 11.97 -11.13 6.46
CA ALA A 231 12.20 -11.57 7.83
C ALA A 231 11.04 -12.45 8.33
N ALA A 232 11.33 -13.49 9.12
CA ALA A 232 10.30 -14.35 9.68
C ALA A 232 9.37 -13.57 10.64
N ILE A 233 8.05 -13.81 10.52
CA ILE A 233 7.03 -13.21 11.39
C ILE A 233 6.23 -14.34 12.05
N PRO A 234 6.18 -14.42 13.39
CA PRO A 234 5.35 -15.40 14.08
C PRO A 234 3.87 -15.28 13.70
N ALA A 235 3.20 -16.41 13.49
CA ALA A 235 1.78 -16.46 13.16
C ALA A 235 0.89 -15.72 14.17
N SER A 236 1.28 -15.71 15.45
CA SER A 236 0.58 -15.01 16.53
C SER A 236 0.53 -13.51 16.34
N GLU A 237 1.50 -12.89 15.63
CA GLU A 237 1.48 -11.45 15.38
C GLU A 237 0.35 -11.02 14.44
N PHE A 238 -0.27 -11.94 13.70
CA PHE A 238 -1.41 -11.66 12.81
C PHE A 238 -2.77 -11.77 13.50
N VAL A 239 -2.83 -12.24 14.76
CA VAL A 239 -4.07 -12.38 15.51
C VAL A 239 -4.45 -11.03 16.13
N ILE A 240 -5.72 -10.63 15.99
CA ILE A 240 -6.26 -9.45 16.66
C ILE A 240 -6.75 -9.86 18.06
N GLU A 241 -6.18 -9.25 19.10
CA GLU A 241 -6.71 -9.37 20.45
C GLU A 241 -7.91 -8.42 20.60
N ILE A 242 -9.12 -8.98 20.54
CA ILE A 242 -10.36 -8.21 20.69
C ILE A 242 -10.77 -8.23 22.18
N PRO A 243 -10.98 -7.06 22.82
CA PRO A 243 -11.45 -7.01 24.20
C PRO A 243 -12.77 -7.76 24.41
N GLY A 244 -12.90 -8.48 25.52
CA GLY A 244 -14.10 -9.30 25.79
C GLY A 244 -15.41 -8.52 25.91
N ASN A 245 -15.34 -7.21 26.13
CA ASN A 245 -16.49 -6.30 26.18
C ASN A 245 -16.74 -5.55 24.85
N ALA A 246 -16.00 -5.85 23.78
CA ALA A 246 -16.18 -5.20 22.49
C ALA A 246 -17.49 -5.63 21.81
N ARG A 247 -18.16 -4.69 21.15
CA ARG A 247 -19.43 -4.94 20.46
C ARG A 247 -19.20 -5.44 19.03
N LYS A 248 -19.78 -6.59 18.68
CA LYS A 248 -19.84 -7.07 17.28
C LYS A 248 -20.88 -6.28 16.48
N ILE A 249 -20.52 -5.71 15.33
CA ILE A 249 -21.44 -4.93 14.48
C ILE A 249 -22.03 -5.75 13.33
N TYR A 250 -21.37 -6.83 12.87
CA TYR A 250 -21.85 -7.73 11.83
C TYR A 250 -21.36 -9.15 12.09
#